data_AF-A0A925ZKQ8-F1
#
_entry.id   AF-A0A925ZKQ8-F1
#
_cell.length_a   1.000
_cell.length_b   1.000
_cell.length_c   1.000
_cell.angle_alpha   90.00
_cell.angle_beta   90.00
_cell.angle_gamma   90.00
#
_symmetry.space_group_name_H-M   'P 1'
#
loop_
_entity.id
_entity.type
_entity.pdbx_description
1 polymer ?
#
loop_
_entity_poly.entity_id
_entity_poly.type
_entity_poly.pdbx_seq_one_letter_code
_entity_poly.pdbx_strand_id
1 'polypeptide(L)'
;MLLPRLATIAFVMLGVCAEQPTQQDRVRTTPVTPPPPDCRDAPPGEALAQWPAGECPLVLLLEREGVRLESLAKQPPSPWRGKPPECSAAPCRFEGLQTPLGPMIVASEPTANSEMPRAVHLGVALAGSAIAFVDLWAGAGASVVEDSTELGPAHALVPMQCGRKLGLFAGARLPAGEAIAPPLELIAREGVIAIDDGSAELRPGTREGCTPLVLPLP
;
A
#
# COMPACT_ATOMS: atom_id res chain seq x y z
N MET A 1 17.62 -72.61 42.11
CA MET A 1 16.49 -73.51 42.38
C MET A 1 15.33 -73.14 41.46
N LEU A 2 14.84 -74.12 40.70
CA LEU A 2 13.53 -74.23 40.03
C LEU A 2 13.04 -73.18 38.99
N LEU A 3 13.08 -73.58 37.71
CA LEU A 3 11.95 -73.44 36.74
C LEU A 3 10.82 -74.44 37.11
N PRO A 4 9.58 -74.50 36.51
CA PRO A 4 9.06 -73.94 35.24
C PRO A 4 7.59 -73.36 35.33
N ARG A 5 6.94 -72.79 34.30
CA ARG A 5 6.09 -73.42 33.25
C ARG A 5 5.45 -72.27 32.42
N LEU A 6 5.66 -72.15 31.10
CA LEU A 6 4.99 -72.82 29.95
C LEU A 6 3.60 -72.27 29.56
N ALA A 7 3.53 -71.66 28.35
CA ALA A 7 2.49 -71.78 27.31
C ALA A 7 2.68 -70.61 26.31
N THR A 8 3.42 -70.72 25.20
CA THR A 8 3.06 -71.32 23.89
C THR A 8 1.80 -70.71 23.27
N ILE A 9 1.95 -70.01 22.13
CA ILE A 9 1.28 -70.27 20.85
C ILE A 9 2.01 -69.47 19.75
N ALA A 10 2.46 -70.22 18.76
CA ALA A 10 3.00 -69.78 17.48
C ALA A 10 1.84 -69.49 16.51
N PHE A 11 2.01 -68.63 15.50
CA PHE A 11 1.51 -68.89 14.15
C PHE A 11 2.16 -67.96 13.11
N VAL A 12 3.00 -68.57 12.27
CA VAL A 12 3.10 -68.44 10.81
C VAL A 12 3.02 -67.03 10.19
N MET A 13 4.17 -66.53 9.73
CA MET A 13 4.21 -65.60 8.60
C MET A 13 4.65 -66.37 7.35
N LEU A 14 3.67 -66.62 6.49
CA LEU A 14 3.83 -67.09 5.11
C LEU A 14 4.67 -66.06 4.33
N GLY A 15 5.67 -66.54 3.61
CA GLY A 15 6.38 -65.71 2.64
C GLY A 15 5.51 -65.44 1.42
N VAL A 16 5.56 -64.22 0.88
CA VAL A 16 5.19 -63.89 -0.49
C VAL A 16 5.96 -62.62 -0.91
N CYS A 17 6.70 -62.76 -2.00
CA CYS A 17 7.18 -61.81 -3.00
C CYS A 17 7.70 -60.43 -2.59
N ALA A 18 8.95 -60.18 -2.98
CA ALA A 18 9.50 -58.86 -3.21
C ALA A 18 8.63 -58.09 -4.22
N GLU A 19 7.88 -57.09 -3.74
CA GLU A 19 7.34 -56.03 -4.61
C GLU A 19 8.45 -55.01 -4.86
N GLN A 20 8.96 -55.01 -6.09
CA GLN A 20 9.77 -53.92 -6.61
C GLN A 20 8.98 -52.62 -6.47
N PRO A 21 9.61 -51.50 -6.03
CA PRO A 21 8.95 -50.21 -6.08
C PRO A 21 8.69 -49.90 -7.55
N THR A 22 7.41 -49.89 -7.92
CA THR A 22 6.93 -49.38 -9.19
C THR A 22 7.46 -47.96 -9.30
N GLN A 23 8.37 -47.77 -10.25
CA GLN A 23 8.87 -46.47 -10.66
C GLN A 23 7.64 -45.63 -11.01
N GLN A 24 7.21 -44.78 -10.09
CA GLN A 24 6.14 -43.82 -10.35
C GLN A 24 6.59 -43.04 -11.55
N ASP A 25 5.88 -43.27 -12.64
CA ASP A 25 5.94 -42.50 -13.86
C ASP A 25 5.77 -41.05 -13.43
N ARG A 26 6.89 -40.33 -13.33
CA ARG A 26 6.89 -38.88 -13.17
C ARG A 26 6.30 -38.40 -14.48
N VAL A 27 4.97 -38.34 -14.55
CA VAL A 27 4.24 -37.52 -15.50
C VAL A 27 4.90 -36.16 -15.35
N ARG A 28 5.74 -35.85 -16.34
CA ARG A 28 6.42 -34.58 -16.44
C ARG A 28 5.29 -33.61 -16.76
N THR A 29 4.59 -33.14 -15.73
CA THR A 29 3.75 -31.95 -15.83
C THR A 29 4.72 -30.85 -16.19
N THR A 30 4.88 -30.63 -17.49
CA THR A 30 5.39 -29.37 -18.02
C THR A 30 4.64 -28.29 -17.27
N PRO A 31 5.33 -27.41 -16.52
CA PRO A 31 4.68 -26.27 -15.90
C PRO A 31 3.97 -25.54 -17.04
N VAL A 32 2.65 -25.60 -17.06
CA VAL A 32 1.86 -24.80 -17.98
C VAL A 32 1.95 -23.41 -17.41
N THR A 33 2.90 -22.63 -17.92
CA THR A 33 2.96 -21.21 -17.61
C THR A 33 1.62 -20.62 -18.02
N PRO A 34 0.87 -19.98 -17.12
CA PRO A 34 -0.37 -19.31 -17.51
C PRO A 34 -0.05 -18.33 -18.64
N PRO A 35 -0.96 -18.17 -19.63
CA PRO A 35 -0.76 -17.19 -20.68
C PRO A 35 -0.53 -15.81 -20.05
N PRO A 36 0.32 -14.97 -20.67
CA PRO A 36 0.54 -13.62 -20.17
C PRO A 36 -0.81 -12.89 -20.05
N PRO A 37 -0.99 -12.08 -19.00
CA PRO A 37 -2.22 -11.35 -18.78
C PRO A 37 -2.52 -10.44 -19.97
N ASP A 38 -3.78 -10.39 -20.37
CA ASP A 38 -4.22 -9.67 -21.56
C ASP A 38 -4.48 -8.19 -21.23
N CYS A 39 -3.41 -7.40 -21.30
CA CYS A 39 -3.40 -5.98 -20.97
C CYS A 39 -3.42 -5.09 -22.21
N ARG A 40 -4.08 -3.94 -22.12
CA ARG A 40 -4.01 -2.85 -23.11
C ARG A 40 -2.85 -1.91 -22.80
N ASP A 41 -2.43 -1.14 -23.80
CA ASP A 41 -1.45 -0.07 -23.58
C ASP A 41 -2.07 1.11 -22.82
N ALA A 42 -1.22 1.82 -22.07
CA ALA A 42 -1.63 3.05 -21.40
C ALA A 42 -1.95 4.14 -22.44
N PRO A 43 -3.00 4.97 -22.23
CA PRO A 43 -3.26 6.11 -23.09
C PRO A 43 -2.05 7.07 -23.15
N PRO A 44 -1.61 7.48 -24.33
CA PRO A 44 -0.45 8.37 -24.47
C PRO A 44 -0.75 9.76 -23.91
N GLY A 45 0.19 10.33 -23.14
CA GLY A 45 0.17 11.76 -22.75
C GLY A 45 -0.74 12.16 -21.58
N GLU A 46 -1.52 11.23 -21.03
CA GLU A 46 -2.50 11.52 -19.97
C GLU A 46 -2.20 10.84 -18.62
N ALA A 47 -1.19 9.96 -18.59
CA ALA A 47 -0.80 9.22 -17.38
C ALA A 47 0.00 10.10 -16.42
N LEU A 48 -0.58 10.34 -15.25
CA LEU A 48 0.02 11.04 -14.11
C LEU A 48 0.93 10.11 -13.28
N ALA A 49 0.53 8.84 -13.13
CA ALA A 49 1.28 7.82 -12.39
C ALA A 49 0.94 6.41 -12.91
N GLN A 50 1.83 5.45 -12.66
CA GLN A 50 1.65 4.04 -13.04
C GLN A 50 2.07 3.11 -11.90
N TRP A 51 1.35 1.99 -11.74
CA TRP A 51 1.68 0.92 -10.81
C TRP A 51 2.02 -0.32 -11.65
N PRO A 52 3.30 -0.70 -11.75
CA PRO A 52 3.71 -1.85 -12.55
C PRO A 52 3.39 -3.19 -11.88
N ALA A 53 2.92 -3.18 -10.63
CA ALA A 53 2.62 -4.39 -9.87
C ALA A 53 1.22 -4.95 -10.20
N GLY A 54 1.12 -6.26 -10.39
CA GLY A 54 -0.13 -6.98 -10.67
C GLY A 54 -0.12 -7.69 -12.03
N GLU A 55 -1.26 -8.28 -12.39
CA GLU A 55 -1.44 -8.92 -13.71
C GLU A 55 -1.47 -7.89 -14.84
N CYS A 56 -2.22 -6.79 -14.66
CA CYS A 56 -2.17 -5.64 -15.55
C CYS A 56 -1.91 -4.36 -14.75
N PRO A 57 -1.07 -3.43 -15.26
CA PRO A 57 -0.76 -2.19 -14.56
C PRO A 57 -2.01 -1.37 -14.24
N LEU A 58 -1.96 -0.63 -13.13
CA LEU A 58 -2.88 0.47 -12.88
C LEU A 58 -2.26 1.76 -13.42
N VAL A 59 -3.10 2.67 -13.91
CA VAL A 59 -2.70 4.00 -14.36
C VAL A 59 -3.59 5.06 -13.76
N LEU A 60 -2.98 6.14 -13.28
CA LEU A 60 -3.69 7.35 -12.86
C LEU A 60 -3.71 8.30 -14.05
N LEU A 61 -4.89 8.68 -14.50
CA LEU A 61 -5.11 9.57 -15.64
C LEU A 61 -5.72 10.88 -15.16
N LEU A 62 -5.32 11.97 -15.79
CA LEU A 62 -6.01 13.25 -15.63
C LEU A 62 -7.31 13.24 -16.45
N GLU A 63 -8.39 13.70 -15.85
CA GLU A 63 -9.66 13.94 -16.53
C GLU A 63 -10.07 15.41 -16.38
N ARG A 64 -11.03 15.85 -17.20
CA ARG A 64 -11.50 17.25 -17.21
C ARG A 64 -11.94 17.74 -15.82
N GLU A 65 -12.53 16.87 -15.01
CA GLU A 65 -13.09 17.20 -13.70
C GLU A 65 -12.40 16.46 -12.54
N GLY A 66 -11.31 15.74 -12.80
CA GLY A 66 -10.64 15.04 -11.73
C GLY A 66 -9.51 14.12 -12.14
N VAL A 67 -9.33 13.06 -11.37
CA VAL A 67 -8.39 11.98 -11.69
C VAL A 67 -9.12 10.64 -11.73
N ARG A 68 -8.63 9.75 -12.58
CA ARG A 68 -9.10 8.37 -12.72
C ARG A 68 -7.97 7.40 -12.48
N LEU A 69 -8.13 6.47 -11.54
CA LEU A 69 -7.27 5.30 -11.43
C LEU A 69 -7.97 4.12 -12.11
N GLU A 70 -7.32 3.50 -13.09
CA GLU A 70 -7.90 2.35 -13.80
C GLU A 70 -6.89 1.24 -14.08
N SER A 71 -7.40 0.02 -14.20
CA SER A 71 -6.62 -1.11 -14.69
C SER A 71 -6.50 -1.11 -16.21
N LEU A 72 -5.34 -1.55 -16.68
CA LEU A 72 -5.08 -1.84 -18.08
C LEU A 72 -5.53 -3.24 -18.51
N ALA A 73 -6.23 -4.01 -17.67
CA ALA A 73 -6.89 -5.23 -18.13
C ALA A 73 -7.89 -4.91 -19.27
N LYS A 74 -8.04 -5.80 -20.26
CA LYS A 74 -9.06 -5.61 -21.32
C LYS A 74 -10.50 -5.55 -20.81
N GLN A 75 -10.77 -6.20 -19.69
CA GLN A 75 -12.04 -6.13 -18.96
C GLN A 75 -11.74 -5.62 -17.55
N PRO A 76 -11.47 -4.31 -17.40
CA PRO A 76 -11.07 -3.77 -16.12
C PRO A 76 -12.26 -3.71 -15.16
N PRO A 77 -12.03 -3.82 -13.83
CA PRO A 77 -13.05 -3.43 -12.86
C PRO A 77 -13.41 -1.93 -13.03
N SER A 78 -14.51 -1.52 -12.40
CA SER A 78 -14.90 -0.10 -12.37
C SER A 78 -13.75 0.77 -11.86
N PRO A 79 -13.39 1.86 -12.57
CA PRO A 79 -12.26 2.68 -12.21
C PRO A 79 -12.55 3.50 -10.95
N TRP A 80 -11.52 3.88 -10.20
CA TRP A 80 -11.68 4.82 -9.11
C TRP A 80 -11.62 6.26 -9.62
N ARG A 81 -12.42 7.15 -9.03
CA ARG A 81 -12.50 8.57 -9.43
C ARG A 81 -12.43 9.48 -8.22
N GLY A 82 -11.78 10.63 -8.37
CA GLY A 82 -11.76 11.64 -7.31
C GLY A 82 -11.30 13.01 -7.79
N LYS A 83 -11.49 14.01 -6.94
CA LYS A 83 -10.93 15.35 -7.16
C LYS A 83 -9.43 15.33 -6.85
N PRO A 84 -8.55 15.84 -7.72
CA PRO A 84 -7.14 15.98 -7.40
C PRO A 84 -6.94 16.98 -6.26
N PRO A 85 -5.80 16.92 -5.56
CA PRO A 85 -5.44 17.95 -4.60
C PRO A 85 -5.26 19.31 -5.30
N GLU A 86 -5.47 20.39 -4.56
CA GLU A 86 -5.28 21.75 -5.06
C GLU A 86 -3.82 22.16 -4.91
N CYS A 87 -3.07 22.14 -6.01
CA CYS A 87 -1.73 22.73 -6.06
C CYS A 87 -1.82 24.11 -6.72
N SER A 88 -1.47 25.15 -5.98
CA SER A 88 -1.74 26.55 -6.29
C SER A 88 -0.55 27.29 -6.93
N ALA A 89 0.67 26.86 -6.62
CA ALA A 89 1.92 27.45 -7.07
C ALA A 89 2.50 26.72 -8.29
N ALA A 90 2.32 25.41 -8.38
CA ALA A 90 2.78 24.58 -9.49
C ALA A 90 1.89 23.34 -9.68
N PRO A 91 1.84 22.73 -10.89
CA PRO A 91 1.13 21.47 -11.07
C PRO A 91 1.66 20.37 -10.15
N CYS A 92 0.76 19.62 -9.51
CA CYS A 92 1.16 18.50 -8.65
C CYS A 92 1.92 17.44 -9.46
N ARG A 93 2.97 16.87 -8.87
CA ARG A 93 3.62 15.65 -9.35
C ARG A 93 2.97 14.46 -8.65
N PHE A 94 2.65 13.42 -9.42
CA PHE A 94 1.99 12.23 -8.91
C PHE A 94 2.92 11.03 -8.97
N GLU A 95 2.96 10.25 -7.89
CA GLU A 95 3.67 8.99 -7.80
C GLU A 95 2.72 7.89 -7.34
N GLY A 96 2.81 6.73 -7.99
CA GLY A 96 1.99 5.56 -7.67
C GLY A 96 2.75 4.58 -6.80
N LEU A 97 2.16 4.24 -5.65
CA LEU A 97 2.75 3.33 -4.68
C LEU A 97 1.86 2.10 -4.48
N GLN A 98 2.46 0.91 -4.56
CA GLN A 98 1.78 -0.32 -4.16
C GLN A 98 2.01 -0.56 -2.67
N THR A 99 0.94 -0.65 -1.89
CA THR A 99 1.01 -0.88 -0.44
C THR A 99 0.21 -2.13 -0.04
N PRO A 100 0.38 -2.65 1.20
CA PRO A 100 -0.47 -3.73 1.72
C PRO A 100 -1.96 -3.36 1.82
N LEU A 101 -2.28 -2.07 1.85
CA LEU A 101 -3.64 -1.55 1.87
C LEU A 101 -4.23 -1.33 0.46
N GLY A 102 -3.42 -1.54 -0.59
CA GLY A 102 -3.80 -1.30 -1.98
C GLY A 102 -2.97 -0.19 -2.65
N PRO A 103 -3.37 0.24 -3.86
CA PRO A 103 -2.71 1.34 -4.55
C PRO A 103 -2.94 2.66 -3.78
N MET A 104 -1.85 3.38 -3.54
CA MET A 104 -1.83 4.73 -2.98
C MET A 104 -1.13 5.69 -3.92
N ILE A 105 -1.49 6.96 -3.84
CA ILE A 105 -0.99 8.03 -4.70
C ILE A 105 -0.30 9.05 -3.80
N VAL A 106 0.96 9.39 -4.05
CA VAL A 106 1.58 10.58 -3.45
C VAL A 106 1.49 11.70 -4.47
N ALA A 107 0.89 12.82 -4.07
CA ALA A 107 0.81 14.02 -4.88
C ALA A 107 1.55 15.15 -4.18
N SER A 108 2.66 15.59 -4.75
CA SER A 108 3.50 16.65 -4.20
C SER A 108 3.42 17.91 -5.04
N GLU A 109 3.35 19.06 -4.38
CA GLU A 109 3.42 20.37 -5.03
C GLU A 109 4.87 20.84 -5.04
N PRO A 110 5.54 20.94 -6.20
CA PRO A 110 6.92 21.44 -6.26
C PRO A 110 7.02 22.90 -5.80
N THR A 111 8.17 23.28 -5.25
CA THR A 111 8.54 24.69 -5.08
C THR A 111 9.52 25.11 -6.17
N ALA A 112 9.55 26.40 -6.50
CA ALA A 112 10.51 26.93 -7.48
C ALA A 112 11.93 27.09 -6.92
N ASN A 113 12.05 27.21 -5.59
CA ASN A 113 13.29 27.63 -4.91
C ASN A 113 13.81 26.61 -3.89
N SER A 114 13.19 25.42 -3.78
CA SER A 114 13.63 24.35 -2.90
C SER A 114 13.49 23.00 -3.59
N GLU A 115 14.34 22.05 -3.23
CA GLU A 115 14.18 20.65 -3.63
C GLU A 115 13.01 19.99 -2.89
N MET A 116 12.59 20.58 -1.77
CA MET A 116 11.46 20.13 -0.96
C MET A 116 10.14 20.65 -1.54
N PRO A 117 9.07 19.83 -1.52
CA PRO A 117 7.77 20.29 -1.97
C PRO A 117 7.17 21.30 -1.00
N ARG A 118 6.16 22.02 -1.47
CA ARG A 118 5.36 22.96 -0.69
C ARG A 118 4.28 22.26 0.13
N ALA A 119 3.70 21.23 -0.47
CA ALA A 119 2.61 20.44 0.08
C ALA A 119 2.73 19.00 -0.40
N VAL A 120 2.28 18.07 0.45
CA VAL A 120 2.27 16.63 0.15
C VAL A 120 0.90 16.08 0.51
N HIS A 121 0.28 15.42 -0.46
CA HIS A 121 -1.04 14.81 -0.31
C HIS A 121 -0.94 13.30 -0.51
N LEU A 122 -1.68 12.54 0.30
CA LEU A 122 -1.85 11.10 0.13
C LEU A 122 -3.23 10.81 -0.45
N GLY A 123 -3.25 10.27 -1.65
CA GLY A 123 -4.42 9.72 -2.32
C GLY A 123 -4.62 8.25 -1.97
N VAL A 124 -5.86 7.89 -1.62
CA VAL A 124 -6.27 6.50 -1.34
C VAL A 124 -7.41 6.09 -2.26
N ALA A 125 -7.31 4.89 -2.84
CA ALA A 125 -8.40 4.25 -3.56
C ALA A 125 -9.32 3.54 -2.56
N LEU A 126 -10.57 4.00 -2.46
CA LEU A 126 -11.57 3.52 -1.51
C LEU A 126 -12.51 2.49 -2.17
N ALA A 127 -13.19 1.68 -1.35
CA ALA A 127 -14.31 0.87 -1.83
C ALA A 127 -15.39 1.75 -2.49
N GLY A 128 -16.13 1.19 -3.45
CA GLY A 128 -17.14 1.97 -4.18
C GLY A 128 -16.55 2.94 -5.22
N SER A 129 -15.32 2.72 -5.67
CA SER A 129 -14.72 3.42 -6.83
C SER A 129 -14.43 4.92 -6.61
N ALA A 130 -14.10 5.32 -5.39
CA ALA A 130 -13.68 6.70 -5.07
C ALA A 130 -12.17 6.82 -4.81
N ILE A 131 -11.59 7.97 -5.13
CA ILE A 131 -10.25 8.39 -4.70
C ILE A 131 -10.42 9.60 -3.78
N ALA A 132 -9.76 9.57 -2.64
CA ALA A 132 -9.70 10.71 -1.73
C ALA A 132 -8.27 11.10 -1.42
N PHE A 133 -8.01 12.41 -1.35
CA PHE A 133 -6.71 12.97 -1.03
C PHE A 133 -6.74 13.63 0.34
N VAL A 134 -5.70 13.38 1.14
CA VAL A 134 -5.48 14.04 2.43
C VAL A 134 -4.18 14.83 2.37
N ASP A 135 -4.24 16.13 2.67
CA ASP A 135 -3.05 16.97 2.86
C ASP A 135 -2.32 16.53 4.14
N LEU A 136 -1.10 16.03 4.00
CA LEU A 136 -0.31 15.52 5.13
C LEU A 136 0.33 16.64 5.96
N TRP A 137 0.43 17.85 5.42
CA TRP A 137 1.14 18.99 6.00
C TRP A 137 0.22 20.10 6.51
N ALA A 138 -1.07 20.08 6.13
CA ALA A 138 -2.04 21.04 6.68
C ALA A 138 -2.10 21.00 8.23
N GLY A 139 -1.98 22.17 8.85
CA GLY A 139 -1.94 22.31 10.32
C GLY A 139 -0.62 21.86 10.95
N ALA A 140 0.40 21.48 10.17
CA ALA A 140 1.70 21.01 10.69
C ALA A 140 2.66 22.12 11.15
N GLY A 141 2.16 23.37 11.21
CA GLY A 141 2.93 24.52 11.66
C GLY A 141 3.77 25.16 10.54
N ALA A 142 4.66 26.06 10.95
CA ALA A 142 5.54 26.77 10.03
C ALA A 142 6.64 25.86 9.48
N SER A 143 7.12 26.19 8.28
CA SER A 143 8.27 25.54 7.67
C SER A 143 9.54 25.76 8.49
N VAL A 144 10.36 24.71 8.60
CA VAL A 144 11.73 24.81 9.08
C VAL A 144 12.61 25.33 7.95
N VAL A 145 13.49 26.28 8.28
CA VAL A 145 14.47 26.83 7.34
C VAL A 145 15.86 26.49 7.84
N GLU A 146 16.67 25.83 7.01
CA GLU A 146 18.05 25.45 7.30
C GLU A 146 18.93 25.88 6.12
N ASP A 147 20.03 26.58 6.40
CA ASP A 147 20.95 27.12 5.38
C ASP A 147 20.24 27.88 4.25
N SER A 148 19.23 28.69 4.61
CA SER A 148 18.36 29.44 3.67
C SER A 148 17.48 28.58 2.75
N THR A 149 17.39 27.27 3.01
CA THR A 149 16.52 26.33 2.30
C THR A 149 15.27 26.07 3.12
N GLU A 150 14.10 26.26 2.52
CA GLU A 150 12.83 25.88 3.14
C GLU A 150 12.65 24.36 3.03
N LEU A 151 12.60 23.69 4.18
CA LEU A 151 12.50 22.23 4.25
C LEU A 151 11.06 21.73 4.36
N GLY A 152 10.10 22.62 4.61
CA GLY A 152 8.73 22.30 4.99
C GLY A 152 8.56 22.13 6.50
N PRO A 153 7.37 21.72 6.98
CA PRO A 153 7.07 21.65 8.42
C PRO A 153 7.87 20.55 9.13
N ALA A 154 8.09 20.74 10.43
CA ALA A 154 8.83 19.78 11.27
C ALA A 154 8.05 18.47 11.52
N HIS A 155 6.72 18.55 11.49
CA HIS A 155 5.80 17.43 11.64
C HIS A 155 4.95 17.22 10.39
N ALA A 156 4.26 16.09 10.31
CA ALA A 156 3.25 15.78 9.31
C ALA A 156 2.30 14.68 9.83
N LEU A 157 1.19 14.46 9.14
CA LEU A 157 0.42 13.22 9.31
C LEU A 157 1.23 12.06 8.70
N VAL A 158 1.63 11.12 9.56
CA VAL A 158 2.37 9.91 9.19
C VAL A 158 1.38 8.81 8.85
N PRO A 159 1.43 8.27 7.61
CA PRO A 159 0.59 7.15 7.21
C PRO A 159 0.98 5.85 7.91
N MET A 160 0.00 5.15 8.46
CA MET A 160 0.18 3.89 9.17
C MET A 160 -0.86 2.84 8.75
N GLN A 161 -0.46 1.58 8.74
CA GLN A 161 -1.36 0.46 8.57
C GLN A 161 -1.92 0.02 9.93
N CYS A 162 -3.23 0.18 10.11
CA CYS A 162 -3.97 -0.23 11.31
C CYS A 162 -4.90 -1.41 10.96
N GLY A 163 -4.32 -2.56 10.64
CA GLY A 163 -5.05 -3.70 10.05
C GLY A 163 -5.42 -3.44 8.59
N ARG A 164 -6.72 -3.34 8.28
CA ARG A 164 -7.25 -2.98 6.94
C ARG A 164 -7.59 -1.49 6.79
N LYS A 165 -7.21 -0.67 7.77
CA LYS A 165 -7.46 0.77 7.80
C LYS A 165 -6.16 1.52 7.61
N LEU A 166 -6.26 2.70 7.02
CA LEU A 166 -5.19 3.69 7.00
C LEU A 166 -5.32 4.58 8.24
N GLY A 167 -4.34 4.53 9.13
CA GLY A 167 -4.18 5.52 10.19
C GLY A 167 -3.36 6.70 9.70
N LEU A 168 -3.74 7.91 10.09
CA LEU A 168 -2.99 9.14 9.87
C LEU A 168 -2.77 9.78 11.24
N PHE A 169 -1.51 9.82 11.69
CA PHE A 169 -1.17 10.34 13.02
C PHE A 169 -0.01 11.33 12.96
N ALA A 170 -0.06 12.39 13.75
CA ALA A 170 0.96 13.42 13.82
C ALA A 170 2.31 12.83 14.26
N GLY A 171 3.34 13.00 13.45
CA GLY A 171 4.69 12.52 13.75
C GLY A 171 5.75 13.51 13.29
N ALA A 172 6.93 13.40 13.91
CA ALA A 172 8.10 14.13 13.47
C ALA A 172 8.50 13.64 12.07
N ARG A 173 8.77 14.60 11.18
CA ARG A 173 9.27 14.37 9.83
C ARG A 173 10.73 14.77 9.72
N LEU A 174 11.10 15.87 10.39
CA LEU A 174 12.46 16.36 10.50
C LEU A 174 13.02 16.09 11.92
N PRO A 175 14.36 15.99 12.08
CA PRO A 175 14.98 15.85 13.40
C PRO A 175 14.55 16.95 14.39
N ALA A 176 14.38 18.18 13.91
CA ALA A 176 13.88 19.30 14.72
C ALA A 176 12.50 18.99 15.35
N GLY A 177 11.65 18.23 14.68
CA GLY A 177 10.33 17.82 15.15
C GLY A 177 10.37 16.76 16.25
N GLU A 178 11.47 16.03 16.44
CA GLU A 178 11.59 15.03 17.51
C GLU A 178 11.72 15.67 18.89
N ALA A 179 12.26 16.89 18.94
CA ALA A 179 12.51 17.63 20.17
C ALA A 179 11.28 18.48 20.63
N ILE A 180 10.24 18.59 19.80
CA ILE A 180 9.07 19.43 20.07
C ILE A 180 7.76 18.67 19.84
N ALA A 181 6.72 19.03 20.59
CA ALA A 181 5.40 18.45 20.42
C ALA A 181 4.80 18.84 19.05
N PRO A 182 4.03 17.94 18.39
CA PRO A 182 3.29 18.30 17.19
C PRO A 182 2.28 19.42 17.45
N PRO A 183 2.01 20.30 16.47
CA PRO A 183 0.98 21.33 16.60
C PRO A 183 -0.41 20.76 16.88
N LEU A 184 -1.21 21.44 17.69
CA LEU A 184 -2.57 21.01 18.03
C LEU A 184 -3.49 20.88 16.82
N GLU A 185 -3.31 21.74 15.81
CA GLU A 185 -4.06 21.68 14.55
C GLU A 185 -3.78 20.40 13.76
N LEU A 186 -2.53 19.92 13.78
CA LEU A 186 -2.16 18.65 13.18
C LEU A 186 -2.75 17.48 13.98
N ILE A 187 -2.68 17.55 15.32
CA ILE A 187 -3.24 16.53 16.22
C ILE A 187 -4.76 16.42 16.03
N ALA A 188 -5.47 17.53 15.82
CA ALA A 188 -6.91 17.53 15.57
C ALA A 188 -7.32 16.82 14.27
N ARG A 189 -6.37 16.54 13.38
CA ARG A 189 -6.58 15.84 12.10
C ARG A 189 -6.18 14.37 12.16
N GLU A 190 -5.74 13.87 13.32
CA GLU A 190 -5.45 12.45 13.49
C GLU A 190 -6.72 11.60 13.37
N GLY A 191 -6.55 10.38 12.86
CA GLY A 191 -7.66 9.44 12.78
C GLY A 191 -7.37 8.24 11.90
N VAL A 192 -8.41 7.48 11.61
CA VAL A 192 -8.38 6.31 10.75
C VAL A 192 -9.40 6.42 9.62
N ILE A 193 -9.00 5.98 8.44
CA ILE A 193 -9.83 5.87 7.24
C ILE A 193 -10.05 4.36 6.98
N ALA A 194 -11.31 3.96 6.90
CA ALA A 194 -11.68 2.60 6.53
C ALA A 194 -11.72 2.50 5.00
N ILE A 195 -10.73 1.83 4.41
CA ILE A 195 -10.61 1.76 2.95
C ILE A 195 -11.75 0.93 2.33
N ASP A 196 -12.34 0.02 3.12
CA ASP A 196 -13.37 -0.93 2.71
C ASP A 196 -14.81 -0.40 2.80
N ASP A 197 -15.06 0.72 3.47
CA ASP A 197 -16.41 1.30 3.61
C ASP A 197 -16.73 2.38 2.57
N GLY A 198 -15.74 2.75 1.75
CA GLY A 198 -15.86 3.74 0.69
C GLY A 198 -15.86 5.19 1.15
N SER A 199 -15.67 5.44 2.45
CA SER A 199 -15.60 6.79 3.01
C SER A 199 -14.16 7.25 3.21
N ALA A 200 -13.91 8.49 2.83
CA ALA A 200 -12.66 9.20 3.11
C ALA A 200 -12.65 9.86 4.50
N GLU A 201 -13.75 9.76 5.23
CA GLU A 201 -13.92 10.45 6.50
C GLU A 201 -12.95 9.89 7.54
N LEU A 202 -12.08 10.76 8.05
CA LEU A 202 -11.24 10.47 9.19
C LEU A 202 -12.11 10.29 10.43
N ARG A 203 -12.12 9.08 10.98
CA ARG A 203 -12.79 8.77 12.23
C ARG A 203 -11.79 8.74 13.37
N PRO A 204 -12.21 9.03 14.61
CA PRO A 204 -11.36 8.84 15.78
C PRO A 204 -10.77 7.44 15.82
N GLY A 205 -9.47 7.35 16.08
CA GLY A 205 -8.72 6.11 16.17
C GLY A 205 -7.44 6.29 16.97
N THR A 206 -6.86 5.18 17.41
CA THR A 206 -5.62 5.18 18.21
C THR A 206 -4.47 4.63 17.39
N ARG A 207 -3.25 5.12 17.65
CA ARG A 207 -2.01 4.60 17.06
C ARG A 207 -1.67 3.18 17.50
N GLU A 208 -2.24 2.71 18.61
CA GLU A 208 -1.94 1.39 19.17
C GLU A 208 -2.22 0.28 18.16
N GLY A 209 -1.22 -0.59 17.95
CA GLY A 209 -1.29 -1.69 16.98
C GLY A 209 -1.11 -1.29 15.51
N CYS A 210 -0.85 -0.02 15.21
CA CYS A 210 -0.56 0.43 13.84
C CYS A 210 0.94 0.34 13.53
N THR A 211 1.28 0.03 12.28
CA THR A 211 2.67 0.02 11.78
C THR A 211 2.88 1.11 10.74
N PRO A 212 3.99 1.88 10.76
CA PRO A 212 4.27 2.88 9.73
C PRO A 212 4.23 2.28 8.33
N LEU A 213 3.59 2.97 7.39
CA LEU A 213 3.70 2.65 5.97
C LEU A 213 4.99 3.28 5.42
N VAL A 214 5.84 2.46 4.84
CA VAL A 214 7.06 2.95 4.16
C VAL A 214 6.64 3.55 2.82
N LEU A 215 6.57 4.88 2.78
CA LEU A 215 6.25 5.67 1.59
C LEU A 215 7.42 6.63 1.35
N PRO A 216 7.81 6.90 0.09
CA PRO A 216 8.83 7.90 -0.25
C PRO A 216 8.27 9.32 -0.07
N LEU A 217 7.90 9.66 1.17
CA LEU A 217 7.48 11.01 1.53
C LEU A 217 8.72 11.86 1.80
N PRO A 218 8.77 13.10 1.31
CA PRO A 218 9.87 14.02 1.56
C PRO A 218 9.85 14.58 2.98
#